data_AF-A0A7K4LFF9-F1
#
_entry.id   AF-A0A7K4LFF9-F1
#
_cell.length_a   1.000
_cell.length_b   1.000
_cell.length_c   1.000
_cell.angle_alpha   90.00
_cell.angle_beta   90.00
_cell.angle_gamma   90.00
#
_symmetry.space_group_name_H-M   'P 1'
#
loop_
_entity.id
_entity.type
_entity.pdbx_description
1 polymer ?
#
loop_
_entity_poly.entity_id
_entity_poly.type
_entity_poly.pdbx_seq_one_letter_code
_entity_poly.pdbx_strand_id
1 'polypeptide(L)'
;DRNFPLRPLLFSQAIKTLARRICNNSQIQGINIEGVEKRISLCTDDILLYITKPGTSTPAASDLIGELSLASGYKVSPNTRLWGGDTFLREC
;
A
#
# COMPACT_ATOMS: atom_id res chain seq x y z
N ASP A 1 -12.26 -25.75 -8.68
CA ASP A 1 -11.44 -24.78 -9.43
C ASP A 1 -12.24 -23.69 -10.12
N ARG A 2 -12.12 -22.43 -9.68
CA ARG A 2 -12.47 -21.25 -10.51
C ARG A 2 -11.24 -20.35 -10.62
N ASN A 3 -10.19 -20.92 -11.21
CA ASN A 3 -8.97 -20.22 -11.53
C ASN A 3 -9.22 -19.42 -12.82
N PHE A 4 -9.78 -18.22 -12.68
CA PHE A 4 -9.83 -17.27 -13.78
C PHE A 4 -8.47 -16.56 -13.81
N PRO A 5 -7.61 -16.78 -14.81
CA PRO A 5 -6.22 -16.30 -14.81
C PRO A 5 -6.11 -14.76 -14.75
N LEU A 6 -7.22 -14.06 -15.01
CA LEU A 6 -7.28 -12.61 -15.00
C LEU A 6 -7.47 -12.00 -13.61
N ARG A 7 -8.05 -12.71 -12.63
CA ARG A 7 -8.28 -12.12 -11.29
C ARG A 7 -6.98 -11.81 -10.52
N PRO A 8 -6.01 -12.74 -10.43
CA PRO A 8 -4.72 -12.44 -9.81
C PRO A 8 -3.94 -11.36 -10.57
N LEU A 9 -4.07 -11.34 -11.90
CA LEU A 9 -3.41 -10.35 -12.75
C LEU A 9 -3.95 -8.94 -12.51
N LEU A 10 -5.28 -8.78 -12.52
CA LEU A 10 -5.94 -7.50 -12.25
C LEU A 10 -5.66 -7.01 -10.83
N PHE A 11 -5.62 -7.92 -9.85
CA PHE A 11 -5.23 -7.59 -8.49
C PHE A 11 -3.79 -7.07 -8.42
N SER A 12 -2.82 -7.78 -9.02
CA SER A 12 -1.42 -7.33 -9.08
C SER A 12 -1.28 -5.95 -9.73
N GLN A 13 -2.05 -5.66 -10.78
CA GLN A 13 -2.02 -4.37 -11.46
C GLN A 13 -2.65 -3.24 -10.64
N ALA A 14 -3.75 -3.52 -9.93
CA ALA A 14 -4.36 -2.57 -9.00
C ALA A 14 -3.39 -2.19 -7.88
N ILE A 15 -2.71 -3.17 -7.29
CA ILE A 15 -1.70 -2.98 -6.24
C ILE A 15 -0.50 -2.18 -6.74
N LYS A 16 0.04 -2.51 -7.93
CA LYS A 16 1.13 -1.73 -8.55
C LYS A 16 0.73 -0.27 -8.79
N THR A 17 -0.52 -0.04 -9.20
CA THR A 17 -1.05 1.31 -9.42
C THR A 17 -1.16 2.07 -8.09
N LEU A 18 -1.64 1.42 -7.03
CA LEU A 18 -1.71 2.00 -5.69
C LEU A 18 -0.31 2.37 -5.18
N ALA A 19 0.66 1.45 -5.28
CA ALA A 19 2.03 1.69 -4.85
C ALA A 19 2.66 2.88 -5.57
N ARG A 20 2.48 2.98 -6.90
CA ARG A 20 2.95 4.12 -7.68
C ARG A 20 2.31 5.43 -7.23
N ARG A 21 1.00 5.45 -6.98
CA ARG A 21 0.30 6.67 -6.52
C ARG A 21 0.81 7.11 -5.14
N ILE A 22 1.04 6.16 -4.23
CA ILE A 22 1.60 6.44 -2.90
C ILE A 22 3.02 7.00 -3.01
N CYS A 23 3.89 6.39 -3.83
CA CYS A 23 5.26 6.88 -4.03
C CYS A 23 5.33 8.23 -4.75
N ASN A 24 4.33 8.60 -5.55
CA ASN A 24 4.28 9.90 -6.23
C ASN A 24 3.55 10.97 -5.42
N ASN A 25 2.84 10.61 -4.35
CA ASN A 25 2.08 11.57 -3.55
C ASN A 25 3.01 12.25 -2.52
N SER A 26 3.23 13.56 -2.70
CA SER A 26 4.06 14.37 -1.80
C SER A 26 3.49 14.55 -0.39
N GLN A 27 2.19 14.29 -0.21
CA GLN A 27 1.53 14.32 1.11
C GLN A 27 1.81 13.06 1.92
N ILE A 28 2.23 11.96 1.27
CA ILE A 28 2.53 10.69 1.92
C ILE A 28 4.05 10.59 2.09
N GLN A 29 4.51 10.85 3.32
CA GLN A 29 5.93 10.76 3.68
C GLN A 29 6.20 9.42 4.36
N GLY A 30 7.16 8.69 3.81
CA GLY A 30 7.59 7.39 4.30
C GLY A 30 8.71 7.48 5.31
N ILE A 31 9.08 6.32 5.85
CA ILE A 31 10.23 6.22 6.75
C ILE A 31 11.51 6.11 5.93
N ASN A 32 12.57 6.78 6.38
CA ASN A 32 13.89 6.59 5.78
C ASN A 32 14.58 5.39 6.47
N ILE A 33 14.87 4.35 5.70
CA ILE A 33 15.65 3.20 6.13
C ILE A 33 16.90 3.16 5.26
N GLU A 34 18.07 3.28 5.88
CA GLU A 34 19.38 3.19 5.20
C GLU A 34 19.53 4.15 4.00
N GLY A 35 18.95 5.35 4.10
CA GLY A 35 19.00 6.37 3.04
C GLY A 35 17.91 6.22 1.97
N VAL A 36 17.09 5.16 2.03
CA VAL A 36 15.97 4.93 1.11
C VAL A 36 14.65 5.26 1.81
N GLU A 37 13.84 6.12 1.21
CA GLU A 37 12.50 6.40 1.71
C GLU A 37 11.55 5.25 1.34
N LYS A 38 11.12 4.50 2.35
CA LYS A 38 10.13 3.44 2.25
C LYS A 38 8.75 3.99 2.56
N ARG A 39 7.83 3.87 1.60
CA ARG A 39 6.43 4.31 1.77
C ARG A 39 5.44 3.15 1.78
N ILE A 40 5.71 2.09 1.03
CA ILE A 40 4.82 0.94 0.91
C ILE A 40 5.62 -0.34 0.72
N SER A 41 5.18 -1.43 1.33
CA SER A 41 5.69 -2.77 1.11
C SER A 41 4.54 -3.77 0.95
N LEU A 42 4.77 -4.81 0.16
CA LEU A 42 3.81 -5.89 -0.05
C LEU A 42 4.26 -7.12 0.72
N CYS A 43 3.43 -7.57 1.65
CA CYS A 43 3.51 -8.89 2.26
C CYS A 43 2.48 -9.79 1.59
N THR A 44 2.67 -11.12 1.60
CA THR A 44 1.92 -12.12 0.80
C THR A 44 0.43 -11.84 0.65
N ASP A 45 -0.23 -11.41 1.73
CA ASP A 45 -1.66 -11.12 1.77
C ASP A 45 -1.99 -9.71 2.29
N ASP A 46 -0.99 -8.97 2.79
CA ASP A 46 -1.16 -7.69 3.49
C ASP A 46 -0.33 -6.58 2.81
N ILE A 47 -0.91 -5.39 2.68
CA ILE A 47 -0.19 -4.18 2.24
C ILE A 47 0.25 -3.40 3.48
N LEU A 48 1.54 -3.14 3.62
CA LEU A 48 2.08 -2.33 4.70
C LEU A 48 2.41 -0.92 4.19
N LEU A 49 1.84 0.09 4.82
CA LEU A 49 2.10 1.49 4.52
C LEU A 49 2.91 2.12 5.65
N TYR A 50 4.01 2.77 5.30
CA TYR A 50 4.88 3.48 6.24
C TYR A 50 4.59 4.97 6.15
N ILE A 51 4.28 5.57 7.30
CA ILE A 51 3.92 6.98 7.39
C ILE A 51 4.70 7.63 8.53
N THR A 52 5.43 8.70 8.22
CA THR A 52 6.09 9.53 9.25
C THR A 52 5.17 10.63 9.79
N LYS A 53 4.25 11.14 8.96
CA LYS A 53 3.32 12.22 9.33
C LYS A 53 1.87 11.76 9.24
N PRO A 54 1.34 11.06 10.26
CA PRO A 54 0.00 10.50 10.21
C PRO A 54 -1.09 11.55 10.03
N GLY A 55 -0.90 12.78 10.53
CA GLY A 55 -1.90 13.85 10.41
C GLY A 55 -2.21 14.26 8.96
N THR A 56 -1.23 14.23 8.06
CA THR A 56 -1.40 14.64 6.65
C THR A 56 -1.41 13.46 5.69
N SER A 57 -0.63 12.42 5.99
CA SER A 57 -0.47 11.27 5.09
C SER A 57 -1.61 10.25 5.23
N THR A 58 -2.22 10.09 6.41
CA THR A 58 -3.31 9.11 6.59
C THR A 58 -4.56 9.47 5.78
N PRO A 59 -5.04 10.73 5.76
CA PRO A 59 -6.16 11.11 4.90
C PRO A 59 -5.82 10.90 3.41
N ALA A 60 -4.65 11.37 2.96
CA ALA A 60 -4.22 11.22 1.57
C ALA A 60 -4.10 9.75 1.12
N ALA A 61 -3.63 8.87 2.01
CA ALA A 61 -3.58 7.44 1.74
C ALA A 61 -4.98 6.82 1.71
N SER A 62 -5.86 7.23 2.61
CA SER A 62 -7.26 6.78 2.64
C SER A 62 -8.01 7.16 1.37
N ASP A 63 -7.81 8.38 0.85
CA ASP A 63 -8.43 8.83 -0.38
C ASP A 63 -7.98 7.98 -1.58
N LEU A 64 -6.68 7.71 -1.70
CA LEU A 64 -6.13 6.83 -2.74
C LEU A 64 -6.67 5.40 -2.66
N ILE A 65 -6.81 4.87 -1.45
CA ILE A 65 -7.40 3.55 -1.21
C ILE A 65 -8.89 3.56 -1.59
N GLY A 66 -9.62 4.63 -1.28
CA GLY A 66 -11.02 4.82 -1.66
C GLY A 66 -11.21 4.86 -3.18
N GLU A 67 -10.38 5.63 -3.89
CA GLU A 67 -10.37 5.68 -5.36
C GLU A 67 -10.10 4.31 -5.97
N LEU A 68 -9.11 3.58 -5.44
CA LEU A 68 -8.81 2.23 -5.89
C LEU A 68 -9.99 1.29 -5.64
N SER A 69 -10.62 1.37 -4.47
CA SER A 69 -11.76 0.54 -4.10
C SER A 69 -12.96 0.77 -5.03
N LEU A 70 -13.22 2.03 -5.38
CA LEU A 70 -14.24 2.41 -6.36
C LEU A 70 -13.91 1.91 -7.78
N ALA A 71 -12.66 2.06 -8.22
CA ALA A 71 -12.24 1.68 -9.56
C ALA A 71 -12.15 0.16 -9.78
N SER A 72 -11.81 -0.59 -8.73
CA SER A 72 -11.55 -2.03 -8.81
C SER A 72 -12.67 -2.90 -8.26
N GLY A 73 -13.58 -2.32 -7.46
CA GLY A 73 -14.61 -3.06 -6.71
C GLY A 73 -14.05 -3.86 -5.52
N TYR A 74 -12.76 -3.73 -5.19
CA TYR A 74 -12.17 -4.37 -4.01
C TYR A 74 -12.43 -3.53 -2.76
N LYS A 75 -12.91 -4.17 -1.70
CA LYS A 75 -13.07 -3.53 -0.39
C LYS A 75 -11.77 -3.66 0.39
N VAL A 76 -11.15 -2.53 0.73
CA VAL A 76 -10.00 -2.49 1.63
C VAL A 76 -10.50 -2.37 3.07
N SER A 77 -10.08 -3.30 3.92
CA SER A 77 -10.34 -3.27 5.36
C SER A 77 -9.11 -2.70 6.07
N PRO A 78 -9.19 -1.55 6.75
CA PRO A 78 -8.07 -1.04 7.53
C PRO A 78 -7.85 -1.96 8.73
N ASN A 79 -6.64 -2.50 8.86
CA ASN A 79 -6.23 -3.24 10.05
C ASN A 79 -4.95 -2.61 10.59
N THR A 80 -5.03 -1.95 11.74
CA THR A 80 -3.87 -1.29 12.35
C THR A 80 -3.15 -2.29 13.23
N ARG A 81 -2.04 -2.84 12.73
CA ARG A 81 -1.10 -3.63 13.55
C ARG A 81 0.14 -2.80 13.86
N LEU A 82 0.44 -2.63 15.14
CA LEU A 82 1.71 -2.06 15.61
C LEU A 82 2.74 -3.20 15.63
N TRP A 83 3.62 -3.23 14.64
CA TRP A 83 4.70 -4.23 14.57
C TRP A 83 5.94 -3.71 15.29
N GLY A 84 6.54 -4.53 16.16
CA GLY A 84 7.88 -4.32 16.72
C GLY A 84 8.77 -5.49 16.31
N GLY A 85 9.78 -5.24 15.47
CA GLY A 85 10.68 -6.25 14.87
C GLY A 85 9.91 -7.26 14.02
N ASP A 86 10.11 -7.41 12.72
CA ASP A 86 11.19 -8.22 12.17
C ASP A 86 11.16 -8.08 10.63
N THR A 87 12.32 -8.33 10.05
CA THR A 87 12.74 -8.10 8.66
C THR A 87 11.82 -8.70 7.58
N PHE A 88 11.16 -7.84 6.81
CA PHE A 88 10.66 -8.15 5.45
C PHE A 88 10.92 -6.94 4.53
N LEU A 89 12.03 -7.02 3.76
CA LEU A 89 12.41 -6.01 2.78
C LEU A 89 12.19 -6.52 1.36
N ARG A 90 11.07 -6.09 0.76
CA ARG A 90 10.93 -5.69 -0.66
C ARG A 90 9.49 -5.23 -0.93
N GLU A 91 9.27 -3.93 -1.05
CA GLU A 91 9.30 -3.14 -2.30
C GLU A 91 9.46 -1.64 -1.92
N CYS A 92 9.52 -0.76 -2.94
CA CYS A 92 9.97 0.65 -2.98
C CYS A 92 10.41 1.35 -1.68
#